data_AF-A0A2N8U550-F1
#
_entry.id   AF-A0A2N8U550-F1
#
_cell.length_a   1.000
_cell.length_b   1.000
_cell.length_c   1.000
_cell.angle_alpha   90.00
_cell.angle_beta   90.00
_cell.angle_gamma   90.00
#
_symmetry.space_group_name_H-M   'P 1'
#
loop_
_entity.id
_entity.type
_entity.pdbx_description
1 polymer ?
#
loop_
_entity_poly.entity_id
_entity_poly.type
_entity_poly.pdbx_seq_one_letter_code
_entity_poly.pdbx_strand_id
1 'polypeptide(L)'
;MKATTALASLLTAAACVSATSFSHPVLAFTSQQASSVQLQLGTDPSIAGLVDSLLTSGKSSPVCDLDAIAFVQADELNHDTFASLRHSSADSMRARSLDAPSQVTFNAAPAAEPYMKLADRVTKACGFRRVEMMELRASHDVIQSNNKVFALIDAGDIRKQESALLHTLESLDETYPRNLVIITHNEQMRQLSKRQYADEPFASSGNWTEPAGGIFAKYQLFSTPLILTLLLVGGVLLPIVYFAVSQLAEVQTPDQMGVRKDPISGDKKTQ
;
A
#
# COMPACT_ATOMS: atom_id res chain seq x y z
N MET A 1 -43.08 -8.41 6.33
CA MET A 1 -41.80 -8.20 7.02
C MET A 1 -40.67 -9.01 6.36
N LYS A 2 -40.14 -8.61 5.19
CA LYS A 2 -38.93 -9.22 4.55
C LYS A 2 -38.23 -8.27 3.55
N ALA A 3 -38.23 -6.95 3.79
CA ALA A 3 -37.62 -5.97 2.87
C ALA A 3 -36.54 -5.08 3.51
N THR A 4 -36.32 -5.20 4.83
CA THR A 4 -35.41 -4.32 5.57
C THR A 4 -33.98 -4.86 5.67
N THR A 5 -33.72 -6.11 5.26
CA THR A 5 -32.39 -6.75 5.37
C THR A 5 -31.50 -6.59 4.15
N ALA A 6 -32.02 -6.08 3.02
CA ALA A 6 -31.25 -5.93 1.77
C ALA A 6 -30.55 -4.56 1.62
N LEU A 7 -30.94 -3.54 2.39
CA LEU A 7 -30.34 -2.20 2.31
C LEU A 7 -29.07 -2.03 3.16
N ALA A 8 -28.87 -2.90 4.15
CA ALA A 8 -27.67 -2.86 5.00
C ALA A 8 -26.42 -3.44 4.32
N SER A 9 -26.56 -4.27 3.28
CA SER A 9 -25.44 -4.91 2.58
C SER A 9 -24.82 -4.06 1.45
N LEU A 10 -25.47 -2.98 1.02
CA LEU A 10 -24.97 -2.11 -0.04
C LEU A 10 -24.13 -0.92 0.48
N LEU A 11 -24.32 -0.52 1.74
CA LEU A 11 -23.57 0.57 2.37
C LEU A 11 -22.16 0.14 2.87
N THR A 12 -21.92 -1.15 3.05
CA THR A 12 -20.60 -1.68 3.48
C THR A 12 -19.62 -1.88 2.33
N ALA A 13 -20.07 -1.88 1.07
CA ALA A 13 -19.18 -2.03 -0.09
C ALA A 13 -18.48 -0.71 -0.50
N ALA A 14 -18.95 0.45 -0.02
CA ALA A 14 -18.41 1.76 -0.39
C ALA A 14 -17.25 2.24 0.52
N ALA A 15 -16.94 1.53 1.60
CA ALA A 15 -15.91 1.94 2.57
C ALA A 15 -14.49 1.40 2.25
N CYS A 16 -14.31 0.59 1.21
CA CYS A 16 -13.01 -0.02 0.88
C CYS A 16 -12.37 0.51 -0.41
N VAL A 17 -12.63 1.77 -0.78
CA VAL A 17 -11.73 2.50 -1.70
C VAL A 17 -10.92 3.49 -0.87
N SER A 18 -10.18 2.98 0.11
CA SER A 18 -8.98 3.66 0.56
C SER A 18 -8.02 3.61 -0.63
N ALA A 19 -7.87 4.74 -1.33
CA ALA A 19 -6.78 4.93 -2.26
C ALA A 19 -5.49 4.60 -1.49
N THR A 20 -4.92 3.43 -1.76
CA THR A 20 -3.76 2.91 -1.04
C THR A 20 -2.65 3.94 -1.15
N SER A 21 -2.23 4.47 -0.02
CA SER A 21 -0.91 5.09 0.11
C SER A 21 0.10 4.15 -0.55
N PHE A 22 0.90 4.67 -1.48
CA PHE A 22 1.90 3.92 -2.25
C PHE A 22 2.67 2.97 -1.32
N SER A 23 2.37 1.68 -1.38
CA SER A 23 3.11 0.66 -0.65
C SER A 23 3.99 -0.08 -1.64
N HIS A 24 5.20 -0.38 -1.23
CA HIS A 24 6.19 -1.03 -2.07
C HIS A 24 6.49 -2.43 -1.53
N PRO A 25 6.57 -3.45 -2.40
CA PRO A 25 6.86 -4.79 -1.96
C PRO A 25 8.31 -4.86 -1.48
N VAL A 26 8.51 -5.47 -0.32
CA VAL A 26 9.81 -5.74 0.29
C VAL A 26 9.97 -7.24 0.40
N LEU A 27 11.16 -7.73 0.02
CA LEU A 27 11.56 -9.12 0.17
C LEU A 27 12.81 -9.16 1.05
N ALA A 28 12.73 -9.85 2.17
CA ALA A 28 13.89 -10.10 3.01
C ALA A 28 14.11 -11.60 3.19
N PHE A 29 15.35 -12.05 3.08
CA PHE A 29 15.71 -13.46 3.24
C PHE A 29 17.12 -13.61 3.81
N THR A 30 17.35 -14.70 4.54
CA THR A 30 18.65 -15.02 5.14
C THR A 30 19.47 -15.96 4.26
N SER A 31 20.80 -15.92 4.43
CA SER A 31 21.70 -16.94 3.93
C SER A 31 21.51 -18.29 4.64
N GLN A 32 22.03 -19.35 4.03
CA GLN A 32 21.91 -20.71 4.56
C GLN A 32 22.57 -20.91 5.93
N GLN A 33 23.63 -20.15 6.25
CA GLN A 33 24.32 -20.28 7.55
C GLN A 33 23.73 -19.37 8.64
N ALA A 34 22.75 -18.53 8.31
CA ALA A 34 22.07 -17.61 9.23
C ALA A 34 20.77 -18.21 9.81
N SER A 35 20.79 -19.49 10.20
CA SER A 35 19.62 -20.22 10.70
C SER A 35 19.11 -19.76 12.07
N SER A 36 19.89 -18.98 12.81
CA SER A 36 19.50 -18.40 14.11
C SER A 36 18.53 -17.22 13.97
N VAL A 37 18.43 -16.61 12.78
CA VAL A 37 17.60 -15.43 12.53
C VAL A 37 16.28 -15.87 11.92
N GLN A 38 15.18 -15.71 12.67
CA GLN A 38 13.83 -15.88 12.17
C GLN A 38 13.25 -14.50 11.81
N LEU A 39 12.98 -14.27 10.53
CA LEU A 39 12.34 -13.06 10.04
C LEU A 39 10.85 -13.09 10.38
N GLN A 40 10.40 -12.14 11.19
CA GLN A 40 9.00 -11.96 11.55
C GLN A 40 8.61 -10.51 11.31
N LEU A 41 7.39 -10.29 10.83
CA LEU A 41 6.82 -8.95 10.74
C LEU A 41 6.28 -8.53 12.11
N GLY A 42 6.65 -7.33 12.53
CA GLY A 42 5.98 -6.65 13.63
C GLY A 42 4.60 -6.12 13.22
N THR A 43 3.95 -5.43 14.16
CA THR A 43 2.64 -4.81 13.96
C THR A 43 2.68 -3.65 12.96
N ASP A 44 3.85 -3.03 12.77
CA ASP A 44 4.05 -1.94 11.81
C ASP A 44 4.52 -2.51 10.45
N PRO A 45 3.73 -2.37 9.37
CA PRO A 45 4.09 -2.82 8.04
C PRO A 45 5.06 -1.84 7.37
N SER A 46 6.18 -1.54 8.02
CA SER A 46 7.23 -0.66 7.52
C SER A 46 8.60 -1.35 7.63
N ILE A 47 9.57 -0.86 6.86
CA ILE A 47 10.96 -1.36 6.96
C ILE A 47 11.53 -1.08 8.35
N ALA A 48 11.14 0.05 8.97
CA ALA A 48 11.48 0.35 10.35
C ALA A 48 10.91 -0.69 11.32
N GLY A 49 9.64 -1.07 11.16
CA GLY A 49 8.99 -2.11 11.94
C GLY A 49 9.65 -3.48 11.81
N LEU A 50 10.13 -3.84 10.61
CA LEU A 50 10.95 -5.04 10.42
C LEU A 50 12.26 -4.96 11.22
N VAL A 51 12.99 -3.85 11.10
CA VAL A 51 14.25 -3.64 11.85
C VAL A 51 14.01 -3.66 13.35
N ASP A 52 12.90 -3.10 13.83
CA ASP A 52 12.54 -3.12 15.25
C ASP A 52 12.21 -4.54 15.72
N SER A 53 11.51 -5.34 14.92
CA SER A 53 11.28 -6.76 15.21
C SER A 53 12.60 -7.53 15.29
N LEU A 54 13.53 -7.27 14.39
CA LEU A 54 14.87 -7.88 14.39
C LEU A 54 15.70 -7.48 15.62
N LEU A 55 15.53 -6.27 16.13
CA LEU A 55 16.25 -5.72 17.28
C LEU A 55 15.49 -5.88 18.61
N THR A 56 14.43 -6.70 18.66
CA THR A 56 13.57 -6.85 19.86
C THR A 56 14.36 -7.18 21.13
N SER A 57 15.42 -7.99 21.02
CA SER A 57 16.30 -8.37 22.14
C SER A 57 17.56 -7.50 22.26
N GLY A 58 17.63 -6.38 21.53
CA GLY A 58 18.77 -5.47 21.55
C GLY A 58 20.08 -6.15 21.17
N LYS A 59 21.08 -6.07 22.06
CA LYS A 59 22.44 -6.61 21.82
C LYS A 59 22.50 -8.14 21.75
N SER A 60 21.52 -8.84 22.32
CA SER A 60 21.43 -10.30 22.25
C SER A 60 20.45 -10.77 21.17
N SER A 61 20.08 -9.87 20.24
CA SER A 61 19.28 -10.27 19.08
C SER A 61 20.10 -11.18 18.16
N PRO A 62 19.48 -12.20 17.54
CA PRO A 62 20.17 -13.10 16.63
C PRO A 62 20.69 -12.36 15.38
N VAL A 63 20.13 -11.18 15.07
CA VAL A 63 20.62 -10.27 14.03
C VAL A 63 22.01 -9.75 14.33
N CYS A 64 22.36 -9.59 15.61
CA CYS A 64 23.71 -9.23 15.98
C CYS A 64 24.71 -10.37 15.73
N ASP A 65 24.29 -11.62 15.54
CA ASP A 65 25.20 -12.72 15.20
C ASP A 65 25.50 -12.83 13.71
N LEU A 66 24.82 -12.03 12.88
CA LEU A 66 25.09 -11.94 11.45
C LEU A 66 26.44 -11.25 11.19
N ASP A 67 27.09 -11.69 10.13
CA ASP A 67 28.34 -11.13 9.63
C ASP A 67 28.07 -10.00 8.64
N ALA A 68 26.96 -10.04 7.89
CA ALA A 68 26.56 -8.96 7.00
C ALA A 68 25.05 -8.74 6.92
N ILE A 69 24.65 -7.50 6.65
CA ILE A 69 23.29 -7.15 6.24
C ILE A 69 23.40 -6.35 4.95
N ALA A 70 22.84 -6.88 3.87
CA ALA A 70 22.80 -6.24 2.57
C ALA A 70 21.41 -5.66 2.31
N PHE A 71 21.37 -4.36 2.07
CA PHE A 71 20.16 -3.64 1.71
C PHE A 71 20.23 -3.31 0.22
N VAL A 72 19.37 -3.95 -0.55
CA VAL A 72 19.33 -3.83 -2.02
C VAL A 72 18.21 -2.88 -2.39
N GLN A 73 18.55 -1.76 -3.02
CA GLN A 73 17.57 -0.83 -3.58
C GLN A 73 17.36 -1.16 -5.05
N ALA A 74 16.10 -1.18 -5.46
CA ALA A 74 15.67 -1.53 -6.79
C ALA A 74 14.72 -0.49 -7.36
N ASP A 75 14.93 -0.18 -8.63
CA ASP A 75 14.05 0.67 -9.40
C ASP A 75 12.79 -0.10 -9.81
N GLU A 76 11.64 0.59 -9.80
CA GLU A 76 10.36 0.04 -10.25
C GLU A 76 9.97 -1.29 -9.59
N LEU A 77 10.30 -1.43 -8.30
CA LEU A 77 9.94 -2.61 -7.52
C LEU A 77 8.43 -2.67 -7.29
N ASN A 78 7.76 -3.57 -8.02
CA ASN A 78 6.33 -3.84 -7.98
C ASN A 78 6.07 -5.34 -7.78
N HIS A 79 4.82 -5.72 -7.47
CA HIS A 79 4.43 -7.13 -7.33
C HIS A 79 4.80 -7.96 -8.56
N ASP A 80 4.60 -7.39 -9.75
CA ASP A 80 4.95 -8.03 -11.02
C ASP A 80 6.45 -8.22 -11.17
N THR A 81 7.29 -7.40 -10.53
CA THR A 81 8.75 -7.51 -10.64
C THR A 81 9.22 -8.82 -10.03
N PHE A 82 8.81 -9.13 -8.79
CA PHE A 82 9.10 -10.42 -8.16
C PHE A 82 8.44 -11.60 -8.86
N ALA A 83 7.23 -11.41 -9.40
CA ALA A 83 6.58 -12.43 -10.21
C ALA A 83 7.34 -12.69 -11.51
N SER A 84 7.95 -11.67 -12.11
CA SER A 84 8.68 -11.76 -13.39
C SER A 84 10.12 -12.25 -13.27
N LEU A 85 10.71 -12.30 -12.07
CA LEU A 85 12.04 -12.89 -11.85
C LEU A 85 12.02 -14.34 -12.29
N ARG A 86 13.07 -14.76 -13.03
CA ARG A 86 13.05 -15.96 -13.89
C ARG A 86 12.52 -17.20 -13.17
N HIS A 87 11.50 -17.83 -13.77
CA HIS A 87 10.87 -19.03 -13.24
C HIS A 87 11.61 -20.34 -13.53
N SER A 88 12.60 -20.35 -14.44
CA SER A 88 13.07 -21.60 -15.05
C SER A 88 14.57 -21.89 -14.93
N SER A 89 15.35 -21.08 -14.21
CA SER A 89 16.75 -21.38 -13.90
C SER A 89 16.92 -21.68 -12.41
N ALA A 90 17.64 -22.76 -12.10
CA ALA A 90 18.06 -23.09 -10.73
C ALA A 90 18.85 -21.96 -10.08
N ASP A 91 19.49 -21.13 -10.90
CA ASP A 91 20.11 -19.87 -10.54
C ASP A 91 19.15 -18.70 -10.86
N SER A 92 18.32 -18.34 -9.88
CA SER A 92 17.41 -17.19 -9.93
C SER A 92 17.24 -16.59 -8.54
N MET A 93 16.94 -15.29 -8.48
CA MET A 93 16.71 -14.62 -7.20
C MET A 93 15.54 -15.23 -6.43
N ARG A 94 14.53 -15.71 -7.15
CA ARG A 94 13.38 -16.42 -6.57
C ARG A 94 13.77 -17.77 -5.99
N ALA A 95 14.56 -18.57 -6.70
CA ALA A 95 15.03 -19.85 -6.18
C ALA A 95 15.84 -19.63 -4.89
N ARG A 96 16.76 -18.66 -4.93
CA ARG A 96 17.58 -18.28 -3.78
C ARG A 96 16.76 -17.80 -2.58
N SER A 97 15.73 -16.98 -2.80
CA SER A 97 14.87 -16.53 -1.68
C SER A 97 14.04 -17.67 -1.10
N LEU A 98 13.54 -18.59 -1.94
CA LEU A 98 12.73 -19.74 -1.51
C LEU A 98 13.55 -20.81 -0.79
N ASP A 99 14.83 -20.96 -1.14
CA ASP A 99 15.76 -21.89 -0.50
C ASP A 99 16.29 -21.36 0.85
N ALA A 100 16.11 -20.06 1.13
CA ALA A 100 16.57 -19.43 2.35
C ALA A 100 15.91 -20.03 3.62
N PRO A 101 16.65 -20.22 4.72
CA PRO A 101 16.10 -20.76 5.97
C PRO A 101 14.96 -19.90 6.55
N SER A 102 15.04 -18.58 6.37
CA SER A 102 13.99 -17.65 6.74
C SER A 102 13.81 -16.61 5.66
N GLN A 103 12.56 -16.41 5.24
CA GLN A 103 12.17 -15.38 4.29
C GLN A 103 10.90 -14.69 4.74
N VAL A 104 10.75 -13.43 4.34
CA VAL A 104 9.51 -12.68 4.56
C VAL A 104 9.27 -11.69 3.43
N THR A 105 8.00 -11.60 3.01
CA THR A 105 7.55 -10.69 1.96
C THR A 105 6.37 -9.89 2.48
N PHE A 106 6.41 -8.58 2.29
CA PHE A 106 5.33 -7.70 2.72
C PHE A 106 5.32 -6.41 1.92
N ASN A 107 4.19 -5.70 1.95
CA ASN A 107 4.09 -4.39 1.35
C ASN A 107 4.42 -3.34 2.41
N ALA A 108 5.59 -2.74 2.30
CA ALA A 108 6.01 -1.69 3.20
C ALA A 108 5.27 -0.39 2.87
N ALA A 109 4.73 0.26 3.91
CA ALA A 109 4.32 1.66 3.82
C ALA A 109 5.53 2.54 3.47
N PRO A 110 5.32 3.74 2.89
CA PRO A 110 6.40 4.68 2.59
C PRO A 110 7.28 4.85 3.81
N ALA A 111 8.59 4.68 3.64
CA ALA A 111 9.53 4.72 4.74
C ALA A 111 9.42 6.07 5.47
N ALA A 112 8.91 6.04 6.72
CA ALA A 112 8.86 7.23 7.57
C ALA A 112 10.27 7.68 7.98
N GLU A 113 11.23 6.74 7.98
CA GLU A 113 12.63 6.99 8.29
C GLU A 113 13.54 6.73 7.08
N PRO A 114 14.51 7.63 6.81
CA PRO A 114 15.54 7.38 5.81
C PRO A 114 16.39 6.16 6.16
N TYR A 115 16.82 5.41 5.12
CA TYR A 115 17.74 4.27 5.23
C TYR A 115 18.94 4.53 6.15
N MET A 116 19.55 5.71 6.06
CA MET A 116 20.72 6.07 6.87
C MET A 116 20.45 6.01 8.38
N LYS A 117 19.22 6.33 8.81
CA LYS A 117 18.83 6.22 10.24
C LYS A 117 18.65 4.76 10.66
N LEU A 118 18.09 3.93 9.78
CA LEU A 118 17.95 2.49 10.02
C LEU A 118 19.33 1.84 10.16
N ALA A 119 20.25 2.17 9.25
CA ALA A 119 21.64 1.73 9.30
C ALA A 119 22.32 2.15 10.61
N ASP A 120 22.13 3.41 11.05
CA ASP A 120 22.68 3.90 12.32
C ASP A 120 22.16 3.10 13.53
N ARG A 121 20.87 2.73 13.55
CA ARG A 121 20.30 1.94 14.64
C ARG A 121 20.93 0.56 14.72
N VAL A 122 21.02 -0.14 13.59
CA VAL A 122 21.61 -1.48 13.51
C VAL A 122 23.11 -1.46 13.84
N THR A 123 23.85 -0.49 13.31
CA THR A 123 25.27 -0.27 13.64
C THR A 123 25.47 -0.03 15.14
N LYS A 124 24.67 0.82 15.77
CA LYS A 124 24.79 1.12 17.21
C LYS A 124 24.40 -0.07 18.09
N ALA A 125 23.41 -0.86 17.68
CA ALA A 125 22.96 -2.02 18.44
C ALA A 125 23.94 -3.19 18.37
N CYS A 126 24.44 -3.52 17.18
CA CYS A 126 25.16 -4.77 16.92
C CYS A 126 26.63 -4.60 16.49
N GLY A 127 27.10 -3.36 16.30
CA GLY A 127 28.50 -3.07 15.95
C GLY A 127 28.85 -3.24 14.46
N PHE A 128 27.87 -3.17 13.55
CA PHE A 128 28.12 -3.24 12.11
C PHE A 128 28.88 -2.01 11.60
N ARG A 129 29.94 -2.23 10.82
CA ARG A 129 30.60 -1.19 10.05
C ARG A 129 29.79 -0.91 8.78
N ARG A 130 29.44 0.35 8.57
CA ARG A 130 28.74 0.77 7.35
C ARG A 130 29.68 0.73 6.15
N VAL A 131 29.24 0.11 5.07
CA VAL A 131 29.89 0.12 3.76
C VAL A 131 28.82 0.45 2.73
N GLU A 132 29.03 1.48 1.94
CA GLU A 132 28.10 1.84 0.87
C GLU A 132 28.68 1.33 -0.46
N MET A 133 27.96 0.43 -1.14
CA MET A 133 28.32 -0.04 -2.48
C MET A 133 27.36 0.59 -3.48
N MET A 134 27.79 1.72 -4.05
CA MET A 134 26.97 2.49 -4.98
C MET A 134 26.81 1.85 -6.38
N GLU A 135 27.51 0.76 -6.69
CA GLU A 135 27.40 0.07 -7.97
C GLU A 135 27.48 -1.45 -7.78
N LEU A 136 26.69 -2.20 -8.57
CA LEU A 136 26.82 -3.66 -8.78
C LEU A 136 28.18 -3.98 -9.39
N ARG A 137 29.24 -3.84 -8.62
CA ARG A 137 30.57 -4.27 -9.03
C ARG A 137 30.77 -5.69 -8.53
N ALA A 138 31.25 -6.55 -9.42
CA ALA A 138 31.95 -7.80 -9.08
C ALA A 138 33.31 -7.54 -8.39
N SER A 139 33.42 -6.43 -7.65
CA SER A 139 34.70 -5.96 -7.14
C SER A 139 35.07 -6.79 -5.92
N HIS A 140 36.13 -7.56 -6.09
CA HIS A 140 36.87 -8.35 -5.12
C HIS A 140 37.42 -7.56 -3.91
N ASP A 141 36.95 -6.33 -3.70
CA ASP A 141 37.44 -5.38 -2.70
C ASP A 141 36.33 -4.98 -1.71
N VAL A 142 35.38 -5.88 -1.44
CA VAL A 142 34.60 -5.82 -0.19
C VAL A 142 35.47 -6.34 0.95
N ILE A 143 36.52 -5.56 1.21
CA ILE A 143 37.14 -5.33 2.51
C ILE A 143 37.32 -6.61 3.35
N GLN A 144 38.49 -7.25 3.18
CA GLN A 144 39.10 -8.16 4.16
C GLN A 144 39.22 -7.49 5.54
N SER A 145 38.11 -7.40 6.26
CA SER A 145 38.04 -6.93 7.63
C SER A 145 37.15 -7.90 8.37
N ASN A 146 37.66 -8.47 9.45
CA ASN A 146 36.93 -9.33 10.40
C ASN A 146 35.75 -8.61 11.10
N ASN A 147 35.28 -7.50 10.55
CA ASN A 147 34.22 -6.67 11.10
C ASN A 147 32.94 -6.93 10.33
N LYS A 148 31.82 -6.93 11.07
CA LYS A 148 30.48 -7.08 10.50
C LYS A 148 30.16 -5.93 9.56
N VAL A 149 29.52 -6.19 8.42
CA VAL A 149 29.27 -5.17 7.39
C VAL A 149 27.79 -4.90 7.17
N PHE A 150 27.42 -3.62 7.09
CA PHE A 150 26.11 -3.18 6.63
C PHE A 150 26.27 -2.56 5.24
N ALA A 151 25.88 -3.30 4.20
CA ALA A 151 26.06 -2.96 2.79
C ALA A 151 24.79 -2.34 2.20
N LEU A 152 24.91 -1.18 1.55
CA LEU A 152 23.88 -0.68 0.63
C LEU A 152 24.27 -1.07 -0.79
N ILE A 153 23.36 -1.68 -1.57
CA ILE A 153 23.57 -2.06 -2.97
C ILE A 153 22.49 -1.39 -3.81
N ASP A 154 22.88 -0.57 -4.79
CA ASP A 154 21.95 -0.10 -5.81
C ASP A 154 21.91 -1.10 -6.97
N ALA A 155 20.78 -1.78 -7.12
CA ALA A 155 20.57 -2.81 -8.14
C ALA A 155 19.84 -2.29 -9.39
N GLY A 156 19.47 -1.01 -9.45
CA GLY A 156 18.70 -0.44 -10.55
C GLY A 156 17.47 -1.29 -10.90
N ASP A 157 17.23 -1.49 -12.20
CA ASP A 157 16.17 -2.38 -12.69
C ASP A 157 16.59 -3.86 -12.54
N ILE A 158 16.13 -4.51 -11.46
CA ILE A 158 16.41 -5.93 -11.16
C ILE A 158 16.08 -6.83 -12.35
N ARG A 159 15.04 -6.53 -13.15
CA ARG A 159 14.66 -7.42 -14.28
C ARG A 159 15.75 -7.49 -15.34
N LYS A 160 16.55 -6.42 -15.48
CA LYS A 160 17.68 -6.35 -16.40
C LYS A 160 18.99 -6.79 -15.76
N GLN A 161 19.14 -6.57 -14.44
CA GLN A 161 20.40 -6.74 -13.73
C GLN A 161 20.42 -7.96 -12.78
N GLU A 162 19.43 -8.86 -12.86
CA GLU A 162 19.29 -10.04 -11.98
C GLU A 162 20.59 -10.86 -11.89
N SER A 163 21.26 -11.13 -13.01
CA SER A 163 22.51 -11.92 -13.02
C SER A 163 23.68 -11.21 -12.35
N ALA A 164 23.78 -9.88 -12.50
CA ALA A 164 24.82 -9.09 -11.84
C ALA A 164 24.57 -9.03 -10.33
N LEU A 165 23.30 -8.85 -9.92
CA LEU A 165 22.91 -8.90 -8.52
C LEU A 165 23.17 -10.27 -7.89
N LEU A 166 22.85 -11.35 -8.58
CA LEU A 166 23.14 -12.72 -8.13
C LEU A 166 24.63 -12.93 -7.90
N HIS A 167 25.48 -12.53 -8.84
CA HIS A 167 26.94 -12.64 -8.69
C HIS A 167 27.46 -11.77 -7.53
N THR A 168 26.92 -10.57 -7.32
CA THR A 168 27.28 -9.74 -6.17
C THR A 168 26.87 -10.41 -4.85
N LEU A 169 25.66 -10.96 -4.78
CA LEU A 169 25.19 -11.64 -3.58
C LEU A 169 25.91 -12.97 -3.33
N GLU A 170 26.34 -13.68 -4.38
CA GLU A 170 27.19 -14.87 -4.26
C GLU A 170 28.56 -14.51 -3.66
N SER A 171 29.20 -13.44 -4.16
CA SER A 171 30.45 -12.94 -3.56
C SER A 171 30.28 -12.49 -2.10
N LEU A 172 29.08 -11.99 -1.76
CA LEU A 172 28.73 -11.65 -0.38
C LEU A 172 28.58 -12.90 0.49
N ASP A 173 28.00 -13.98 -0.03
CA ASP A 173 27.87 -15.26 0.70
C ASP A 173 29.24 -15.91 0.96
N GLU A 174 30.17 -15.82 -0.01
CA GLU A 174 31.54 -16.32 0.14
C GLU A 174 32.31 -15.55 1.22
N THR A 175 32.14 -14.22 1.27
CA THR A 175 32.86 -13.35 2.22
C THR A 175 32.20 -13.34 3.60
N TYR A 176 30.87 -13.33 3.64
CA TYR A 176 30.04 -13.21 4.83
C TYR A 176 28.95 -14.29 4.82
N PRO A 177 29.25 -15.51 5.30
CA PRO A 177 28.37 -16.65 5.16
C PRO A 177 27.06 -16.52 5.96
N ARG A 178 27.06 -15.71 7.02
CA ARG A 178 25.86 -15.39 7.82
C ARG A 178 25.38 -14.00 7.47
N ASN A 179 24.74 -13.86 6.31
CA ASN A 179 24.15 -12.61 5.86
C ASN A 179 22.62 -12.61 5.83
N LEU A 180 22.06 -11.39 5.82
CA LEU A 180 20.65 -11.07 5.61
C LEU A 180 20.54 -10.11 4.43
N VAL A 181 19.72 -10.45 3.44
CA VAL A 181 19.45 -9.59 2.28
C VAL A 181 18.04 -9.01 2.39
N ILE A 182 17.91 -7.69 2.23
CA ILE A 182 16.64 -6.95 2.25
C ILE A 182 16.53 -6.17 0.94
N ILE A 183 15.58 -6.54 0.09
CA ILE A 183 15.30 -5.90 -1.19
C ILE A 183 14.11 -4.97 -1.05
N THR A 184 14.30 -3.70 -1.42
CA THR A 184 13.29 -2.65 -1.33
C THR A 184 13.31 -1.74 -2.56
N HIS A 185 12.26 -0.95 -2.71
CA HIS A 185 12.18 0.11 -3.71
C HIS A 185 13.18 1.25 -3.43
N ASN A 186 13.73 1.83 -4.50
CA ASN A 186 14.58 3.01 -4.46
C ASN A 186 13.74 4.30 -4.27
N GLU A 187 13.72 4.84 -3.05
CA GLU A 187 12.97 6.05 -2.70
C GLU A 187 13.59 7.35 -3.24
N GLN A 188 14.87 7.34 -3.63
CA GLN A 188 15.60 8.54 -4.07
C GLN A 188 15.04 9.10 -5.39
N MET A 189 14.54 8.24 -6.28
CA MET A 189 13.94 8.63 -7.56
C MET A 189 12.59 9.38 -7.42
N ARG A 190 11.91 9.29 -6.27
CA ARG A 190 10.55 9.85 -6.10
C ARG A 190 10.45 11.14 -5.32
N GLN A 191 11.57 11.69 -4.80
CA GLN A 191 11.53 13.03 -4.19
C GLN A 191 11.08 14.13 -5.17
N LEU A 192 11.03 13.86 -6.48
CA LEU A 192 10.56 14.78 -7.52
C LEU A 192 9.08 14.62 -7.92
N SER A 193 8.34 13.63 -7.40
CA SER A 193 6.95 13.35 -7.83
C SER A 193 5.87 13.76 -6.83
N LYS A 194 6.18 14.63 -5.86
CA LYS A 194 5.16 15.20 -4.97
C LYS A 194 4.82 16.63 -5.39
N ARG A 195 3.92 16.76 -6.37
CA ARG A 195 3.02 17.92 -6.42
C ARG A 195 2.13 17.84 -5.19
N GLN A 196 2.63 18.31 -4.06
CA GLN A 196 1.78 18.71 -2.95
C GLN A 196 1.01 19.93 -3.43
N TYR A 197 -0.31 19.81 -3.49
CA TYR A 197 -1.22 20.94 -3.58
C TYR A 197 -1.02 21.74 -2.28
N ALA A 198 -0.08 22.67 -2.29
CA ALA A 198 -0.01 23.72 -1.30
C ALA A 198 -0.90 24.85 -1.83
N ASP A 199 -2.04 25.06 -1.16
CA ASP A 199 -2.69 26.36 -1.18
C ASP A 199 -1.64 27.40 -0.75
N GLU A 200 -1.27 28.31 -1.64
CA GLU A 200 -0.95 29.71 -1.37
C GLU A 200 -0.75 30.44 -2.72
N PRO A 201 -1.19 31.70 -2.87
CA PRO A 201 -1.49 32.29 -4.16
C PRO A 201 -0.35 33.19 -4.65
N PHE A 202 0.50 32.73 -5.57
CA PHE A 202 1.38 33.65 -6.29
C PHE A 202 1.53 33.30 -7.77
N ALA A 203 1.25 34.32 -8.58
CA ALA A 203 1.34 34.36 -10.02
C ALA A 203 2.71 33.91 -10.53
N SER A 204 2.70 33.01 -11.51
CA SER A 204 3.83 32.77 -12.40
C SER A 204 3.29 32.62 -13.82
N SER A 205 3.69 33.56 -14.66
CA SER A 205 3.41 33.61 -16.09
C SER A 205 4.10 32.45 -16.80
N GLY A 206 3.42 31.31 -16.88
CA GLY A 206 3.78 30.18 -17.72
C GLY A 206 2.88 30.14 -18.95
N ASN A 207 3.48 30.23 -20.14
CA ASN A 207 2.80 30.13 -21.43
C ASN A 207 2.08 28.77 -21.53
N TRP A 208 0.75 28.78 -21.40
CA TRP A 208 -0.10 27.58 -21.38
C TRP A 208 -0.26 27.03 -22.80
N THR A 209 0.36 25.88 -23.08
CA THR A 209 0.10 25.13 -24.30
C THR A 209 -1.13 24.25 -24.11
N GLU A 210 -2.15 24.51 -24.92
CA GLU A 210 -3.44 23.84 -24.90
C GLU A 210 -3.32 22.33 -25.16
N PRO A 211 -3.84 21.45 -24.30
CA PRO A 211 -3.82 20.01 -24.54
C PRO A 211 -4.71 19.67 -25.75
N ALA A 212 -4.09 19.12 -26.79
CA ALA A 212 -4.76 18.61 -27.98
C ALA A 212 -5.43 17.26 -27.65
N GLY A 213 -6.74 17.31 -27.40
CA GLY A 213 -7.58 16.14 -27.15
C GLY A 213 -9.06 16.50 -27.21
N GLY A 214 -9.91 15.51 -27.47
CA GLY A 214 -11.36 15.69 -27.63
C GLY A 214 -12.04 16.33 -26.42
N ILE A 215 -13.29 16.76 -26.61
CA ILE A 215 -14.15 17.51 -25.66
C ILE A 215 -14.17 16.96 -24.21
N PHE A 216 -13.83 15.68 -23.99
CA PHE A 216 -13.71 15.08 -22.66
C PHE A 216 -12.38 15.36 -21.94
N ALA A 217 -11.31 15.76 -22.63
CA ALA A 217 -10.04 16.14 -22.03
C ALA A 217 -10.02 17.60 -21.54
N LYS A 218 -10.88 18.45 -22.12
CA LYS A 218 -10.93 19.89 -21.81
C LYS A 218 -11.88 20.25 -20.67
N TYR A 219 -12.88 19.41 -20.39
CA TYR A 219 -13.84 19.64 -19.31
C TYR A 219 -13.72 18.56 -18.25
N GLN A 220 -12.89 18.84 -17.25
CA GLN A 220 -12.77 18.08 -15.99
C GLN A 220 -14.04 18.18 -15.10
N LEU A 221 -15.18 18.57 -15.67
CA LEU A 221 -16.47 18.71 -14.98
C LEU A 221 -17.04 17.35 -14.59
N PHE A 222 -16.67 16.28 -15.29
CA PHE A 222 -17.06 14.92 -14.98
C PHE A 222 -15.87 14.13 -14.46
N SER A 223 -15.38 14.49 -13.27
CA SER A 223 -14.44 13.61 -12.57
C SER A 223 -15.18 12.33 -12.15
N THR A 224 -14.46 11.20 -12.17
CA THR A 224 -14.98 9.88 -11.76
C THR A 224 -15.80 9.91 -10.45
N PRO A 225 -15.41 10.65 -9.38
CA PRO A 225 -16.23 10.73 -8.18
C PRO A 225 -17.55 11.49 -8.39
N LEU A 226 -17.59 12.50 -9.26
CA LEU A 226 -18.82 13.25 -9.55
C LEU A 226 -19.84 12.41 -10.33
N ILE A 227 -19.36 11.57 -11.26
CA ILE A 227 -20.23 10.60 -11.94
C ILE A 227 -20.81 9.60 -10.92
N LEU A 228 -19.99 9.11 -10.00
CA LEU A 228 -20.43 8.18 -8.95
C LEU A 228 -21.47 8.81 -8.02
N THR A 229 -21.28 10.06 -7.59
CA THR A 229 -22.27 10.75 -6.75
C THR A 229 -23.58 10.98 -7.49
N LEU A 230 -23.52 11.34 -8.78
CA LEU A 230 -24.71 11.54 -9.60
C LEU A 230 -25.48 10.23 -9.82
N LEU A 231 -24.77 9.10 -9.99
CA LEU A 231 -25.39 7.78 -10.10
C LEU A 231 -26.01 7.31 -8.78
N LEU A 232 -25.35 7.59 -7.65
CA LEU A 232 -25.87 7.22 -6.33
C LEU A 232 -27.08 8.07 -5.95
N VAL A 233 -26.99 9.40 -6.08
CA VAL A 233 -28.09 10.31 -5.74
C VAL A 233 -29.24 10.17 -6.74
N GLY A 234 -28.94 10.19 -8.04
CA GLY A 234 -29.94 10.11 -9.11
C GLY A 234 -30.53 8.71 -9.29
N GLY A 235 -29.69 7.68 -9.25
CA GLY A 235 -30.10 6.30 -9.52
C GLY A 235 -30.64 5.55 -8.30
N VAL A 236 -30.26 5.93 -7.08
CA VAL A 236 -30.70 5.24 -5.85
C VAL A 236 -31.59 6.12 -4.99
N LEU A 237 -31.14 7.33 -4.63
CA LEU A 237 -31.84 8.14 -3.65
C LEU A 237 -33.17 8.72 -4.19
N LEU A 238 -33.16 9.25 -5.41
CA LEU A 238 -34.34 9.81 -6.07
C LEU A 238 -35.50 8.80 -6.25
N PRO A 239 -35.29 7.57 -6.76
CA PRO A 239 -36.38 6.60 -6.90
C PRO A 239 -36.95 6.12 -5.56
N ILE A 240 -36.11 6.02 -4.51
CA ILE A 240 -36.59 5.68 -3.15
C ILE A 240 -37.54 6.76 -2.63
N VAL A 241 -37.15 8.04 -2.76
CA VAL A 241 -37.98 9.16 -2.33
C VAL A 241 -39.27 9.23 -3.16
N TYR A 242 -39.18 9.06 -4.48
CA TYR A 242 -40.35 9.05 -5.35
C TYR A 242 -41.34 7.94 -4.96
N PHE A 243 -40.84 6.74 -4.70
CA PHE A 243 -41.66 5.63 -4.23
C PHE A 243 -42.33 5.94 -2.88
N ALA A 244 -41.59 6.50 -1.91
CA ALA A 244 -42.15 6.87 -0.61
C ALA A 244 -43.27 7.93 -0.74
N VAL A 245 -43.08 8.94 -1.59
CA VAL A 245 -44.10 9.97 -1.84
C VAL A 245 -45.33 9.40 -2.53
N SER A 246 -45.15 8.48 -3.49
CA SER A 246 -46.28 7.83 -4.18
C SER A 246 -47.17 7.04 -3.22
N GLN A 247 -46.58 6.38 -2.21
CA GLN A 247 -47.30 5.64 -1.17
C GLN A 247 -48.06 6.58 -0.21
N LEU A 248 -47.49 7.76 0.09
CA LEU A 248 -48.15 8.77 0.93
C LEU A 248 -49.33 9.44 0.22
N ALA A 249 -49.24 9.61 -1.11
CA ALA A 249 -50.30 10.22 -1.91
C ALA A 249 -51.56 9.34 -2.05
N GLU A 250 -51.44 8.03 -1.81
CA GLU A 250 -52.55 7.08 -1.94
C GLU A 250 -53.39 6.93 -0.66
N VAL A 251 -52.97 7.59 0.44
CA VAL A 251 -53.75 7.64 1.67
C VAL A 251 -54.90 8.61 1.50
N GLN A 252 -56.00 8.12 0.94
CA GLN A 252 -57.28 8.83 0.97
C GLN A 252 -57.80 8.81 2.42
N THR A 253 -57.87 9.97 3.06
CA THR A 253 -58.62 10.10 4.31
C THR A 253 -60.10 9.83 4.03
N PRO A 254 -60.75 8.90 4.75
CA PRO A 254 -62.13 8.55 4.49
C PRO A 254 -63.03 9.79 4.56
N ASP A 255 -63.72 10.05 3.46
CA ASP A 255 -64.64 11.16 3.28
C ASP A 255 -65.79 11.02 4.28
N GLN A 256 -65.99 12.11 5.03
CA GLN A 256 -66.98 12.37 6.08
C GLN A 256 -67.88 11.20 6.51
N MET A 257 -67.71 10.73 7.75
CA MET A 257 -68.82 10.17 8.53
C MET A 257 -69.94 11.22 8.54
N GLY A 258 -70.89 11.05 7.62
CA GLY A 258 -72.02 11.94 7.44
C GLY A 258 -72.78 12.12 8.74
N VAL A 259 -72.86 13.37 9.19
CA VAL A 259 -73.91 13.87 10.05
C VAL A 259 -75.23 13.56 9.35
N ARG A 260 -75.91 12.47 9.74
CA ARG A 260 -77.32 12.29 9.39
C ARG A 260 -78.13 13.35 10.15
N LYS A 261 -78.52 14.37 9.40
CA LYS A 261 -79.49 15.37 9.82
C LYS A 261 -80.87 14.76 9.61
N ASP A 262 -81.40 14.07 10.62
CA ASP A 262 -82.76 13.56 10.53
C ASP A 262 -83.76 14.73 10.50
N PRO A 263 -84.72 14.73 9.55
CA PRO A 263 -85.66 15.82 9.37
C PRO A 263 -86.72 15.85 10.47
N ILE A 264 -87.03 17.07 10.91
CA ILE A 264 -88.15 17.43 11.80
C ILE A 264 -89.45 16.82 11.26
N SER A 265 -89.96 15.79 11.92
CA SER A 265 -91.33 15.30 11.75
C SER A 265 -92.15 15.80 12.93
N GLY A 266 -93.04 16.76 12.66
CA GLY A 266 -93.95 17.31 13.64
C GLY A 266 -94.94 16.25 14.13
N ASP A 267 -95.04 16.11 15.45
CA ASP A 267 -96.07 15.29 16.07
C ASP A 267 -97.23 16.17 16.52
N LYS A 268 -98.36 15.98 15.86
CA LYS A 268 -99.66 16.56 16.19
C LYS A 268 -100.63 15.39 16.27
N LYS A 269 -101.07 15.02 17.49
CA LYS A 269 -102.43 14.53 17.82
C LYS A 269 -102.56 14.19 19.32
N THR A 270 -103.33 15.03 20.01
CA THR A 270 -104.44 14.70 20.92
C THR A 270 -104.39 13.39 21.73
N GLN A 271 -104.28 13.52 23.05
CA GLN A 271 -105.36 13.13 23.97
C GLN A 271 -105.32 14.00 25.23
#